data_AF-A0A136M2H4-F1
#
_entry.id   AF-A0A136M2H4-F1
#
_cell.length_a   1.000
_cell.length_b   1.000
_cell.length_c   1.000
_cell.angle_alpha   90.00
_cell.angle_beta   90.00
_cell.angle_gamma   90.00
#
_symmetry.space_group_name_H-M   'P 1'
#
loop_
_entity.id
_entity.type
_entity.pdbx_description
1 polymer ?
#
loop_
_entity_poly.entity_id
_entity_poly.type
_entity_poly.pdbx_seq_one_letter_code
_entity_poly.pdbx_strand_id
1 'polypeptide(L)'
;MVLYAFLAVSFWTIRNQAVLDHVVPVSTNSGVNFYLGHHEDFGYNSFGDKEGIRQRLRAQGSNDEVVESKVFTLIALRYIRSHFWEDMQNNLAKVYHLFLAPVSWSSSFEPWKWWSYLDSPYRPWPWETQQRELRFWPVRDETGQMIMPSYRDYFWKEGRLPLVFWGWPVIYLTLSGLVIAIRRYPLSHFFLLTLIVYTLVLMVYFANARFRAPLLPFLYPFAAYSICLLGSKVNKIIGR
;
A
#
# COMPACT_ATOMS: atom_id res chain seq x y z
N MET A 1 -16.42 -1.94 21.29
CA MET A 1 -15.60 -1.55 20.12
C MET A 1 -15.34 -0.06 20.05
N VAL A 2 -16.37 0.81 20.09
CA VAL A 2 -16.18 2.29 20.04
C VAL A 2 -15.22 2.82 21.11
N LEU A 3 -15.35 2.36 22.36
CA LEU A 3 -14.44 2.74 23.45
C LEU A 3 -12.98 2.39 23.15
N TYR A 4 -12.70 1.20 22.59
CA TYR A 4 -11.33 0.80 22.24
C TYR A 4 -10.75 1.66 21.12
N ALA A 5 -11.56 1.98 20.10
CA ALA A 5 -11.15 2.88 19.03
C ALA A 5 -10.84 4.28 19.59
N PHE A 6 -11.71 4.80 20.47
CA PHE A 6 -11.50 6.09 21.12
C PHE A 6 -10.23 6.08 21.96
N LEU A 7 -10.02 5.05 22.79
CA LEU A 7 -8.81 4.90 23.58
C LEU A 7 -7.55 4.88 22.70
N ALA A 8 -7.54 4.06 21.65
CA ALA A 8 -6.41 3.99 20.71
C ALA A 8 -6.08 5.34 20.08
N VAL A 9 -7.09 6.09 19.62
CA VAL A 9 -6.89 7.44 19.05
C VAL A 9 -6.44 8.43 20.13
N SER A 10 -7.01 8.35 21.33
CA SER A 10 -6.70 9.28 22.43
C SER A 10 -5.26 9.16 22.89
N PHE A 11 -4.72 7.94 23.06
CA PHE A 11 -3.33 7.73 23.46
C PHE A 11 -2.36 8.36 22.47
N TRP A 12 -2.61 8.17 21.17
CA TRP A 12 -1.77 8.76 20.14
C TRP A 12 -1.87 10.29 20.10
N THR A 13 -3.08 10.81 20.28
CA THR A 13 -3.33 12.26 20.32
C THR A 13 -2.63 12.90 21.52
N ILE A 14 -2.69 12.28 22.70
CA ILE A 14 -2.00 12.73 23.92
C ILE A 14 -0.48 12.73 23.69
N ARG A 15 0.07 11.66 23.09
CA ARG A 15 1.50 11.61 22.74
C ARG A 15 1.90 12.75 21.82
N ASN A 16 1.10 13.02 20.78
CA ASN A 16 1.40 14.09 19.83
C ASN A 16 1.38 15.46 20.50
N GLN A 17 0.42 15.71 21.40
CA GLN A 17 0.40 16.95 22.16
C GLN A 17 1.61 17.06 23.10
N ALA A 18 1.98 15.98 23.80
CA ALA A 18 3.08 16.01 24.76
C ALA A 18 4.47 16.14 24.12
N VAL A 19 4.67 15.56 22.93
CA VAL A 19 5.99 15.51 22.27
C VAL A 19 6.16 16.57 21.20
N LEU A 20 5.09 16.89 20.46
CA LEU A 20 5.13 17.79 19.31
C LEU A 20 4.42 19.12 19.56
N ASP A 21 3.76 19.28 20.72
CA ASP A 21 2.90 20.43 21.02
C ASP A 21 1.73 20.63 20.03
N HIS A 22 1.26 19.53 19.42
CA HIS A 22 0.14 19.55 18.48
C HIS A 22 -0.90 18.47 18.77
N VAL A 23 -2.19 18.84 18.75
CA VAL A 23 -3.32 17.91 18.84
C VAL A 23 -3.57 17.28 17.46
N VAL A 24 -2.85 16.20 17.16
CA VAL A 24 -3.02 15.45 15.90
C VAL A 24 -3.61 14.07 16.18
N PRO A 25 -4.83 13.77 15.71
CA PRO A 25 -5.39 12.43 15.84
C PRO A 25 -4.63 11.45 14.95
N VAL A 26 -4.19 10.34 15.56
CA VAL A 26 -3.64 9.14 14.89
C VAL A 26 -2.26 9.26 14.25
N SER A 27 -1.94 10.27 13.45
CA SER A 27 -0.63 10.31 12.77
C SER A 27 -0.24 11.69 12.24
N THR A 28 1.02 12.07 12.48
CA THR A 28 1.68 13.21 11.85
C THR A 28 2.15 12.91 10.43
N ASN A 29 2.22 11.63 10.03
CA ASN A 29 2.68 11.22 8.69
C ASN A 29 1.57 11.19 7.62
N SER A 30 0.35 11.66 7.95
CA SER A 30 -0.78 11.66 7.01
C SER A 30 -0.46 12.43 5.73
N GLY A 31 0.13 13.62 5.83
CA GLY A 31 0.51 14.42 4.67
C GLY A 31 1.61 13.80 3.83
N VAL A 32 2.62 13.20 4.45
CA VAL A 32 3.68 12.46 3.74
C VAL A 32 3.08 11.30 2.94
N ASN A 33 2.22 10.49 3.58
CA ASN A 33 1.55 9.37 2.91
C ASN A 33 0.68 9.88 1.75
N PHE A 34 -0.14 10.91 2.01
CA PHE A 34 -0.96 11.54 0.98
C PHE A 34 -0.12 12.04 -0.21
N TYR A 35 1.02 12.69 0.02
CA TYR A 35 1.96 13.05 -1.05
C TYR A 35 2.50 11.85 -1.81
N LEU A 36 2.91 10.78 -1.12
CA LEU A 36 3.36 9.56 -1.78
C LEU A 36 2.29 9.01 -2.72
N GLY A 37 1.01 9.13 -2.35
CA GLY A 37 -0.11 8.76 -3.21
C GLY A 37 -0.34 9.69 -4.41
N HIS A 38 0.17 10.92 -4.39
CA HIS A 38 -0.24 12.03 -5.25
C HIS A 38 0.94 13.00 -5.56
N HIS A 39 1.79 12.64 -6.52
CA HIS A 39 2.93 13.47 -6.94
C HIS A 39 3.32 13.24 -8.41
N GLU A 40 4.15 14.13 -8.97
CA GLU A 40 4.54 14.13 -10.39
C GLU A 40 5.23 12.84 -10.84
N ASP A 41 6.21 12.38 -10.07
CA ASP A 41 6.94 11.13 -10.34
C ASP A 41 6.19 9.88 -9.84
N PHE A 42 4.85 9.91 -9.84
CA PHE A 42 4.06 8.80 -9.30
C PHE A 42 4.48 7.50 -9.98
N GLY A 43 4.90 6.57 -9.13
CA GLY A 43 5.17 5.19 -9.50
C GLY A 43 4.74 4.33 -8.33
N TYR A 44 4.28 3.12 -8.63
CA TYR A 44 3.79 2.19 -7.62
C TYR A 44 4.79 1.94 -6.46
N ASN A 45 6.09 2.05 -6.73
CA ASN A 45 7.17 1.97 -5.74
C ASN A 45 7.96 3.30 -5.58
N SER A 46 7.45 4.39 -6.15
CA SER A 46 8.10 5.70 -6.08
C SER A 46 7.88 6.34 -4.71
N PHE A 47 8.89 7.06 -4.23
CA PHE A 47 8.79 7.88 -3.04
C PHE A 47 8.75 9.39 -3.35
N GLY A 48 8.75 9.76 -4.63
CA GLY A 48 8.92 11.14 -5.08
C GLY A 48 10.18 11.81 -4.52
N ASP A 49 10.20 13.15 -4.50
CA ASP A 49 11.25 13.96 -3.88
C ASP A 49 11.03 14.16 -2.36
N LYS A 50 10.52 13.13 -1.67
CA LYS A 50 10.20 13.26 -0.24
C LYS A 50 11.41 13.68 0.60
N GLU A 51 12.57 13.08 0.35
CA GLU A 51 13.78 13.41 1.13
C GLU A 51 14.36 14.78 0.75
N GLY A 52 14.27 15.22 -0.52
CA GLY A 52 14.70 16.57 -0.90
C GLY A 52 13.80 17.64 -0.28
N ILE A 53 12.48 17.42 -0.25
CA ILE A 53 11.53 18.31 0.45
C ILE A 53 11.89 18.41 1.94
N ARG A 54 12.14 17.27 2.61
CA ARG A 54 12.56 17.24 4.02
C ARG A 54 13.86 18.00 4.26
N GLN A 55 14.87 17.78 3.42
CA GLN A 55 16.14 18.49 3.54
C GLN A 55 15.96 20.01 3.38
N ARG A 56 15.12 20.45 2.45
CA ARG A 56 14.79 21.89 2.27
C ARG A 56 14.07 22.46 3.50
N LEU A 57 13.10 21.75 4.07
CA LEU A 57 12.42 22.18 5.30
C LEU A 57 13.38 22.29 6.49
N ARG A 58 14.27 21.30 6.65
CA ARG A 58 15.30 21.32 7.71
C ARG A 58 16.30 22.46 7.52
N ALA A 59 16.72 22.72 6.28
CA ALA A 59 17.59 23.85 5.96
C ALA A 59 16.93 25.21 6.27
N GLN A 60 15.59 25.27 6.24
CA GLN A 60 14.80 26.43 6.68
C GLN A 60 14.55 26.46 8.20
N GLY A 61 15.16 25.55 8.96
CA GLY A 61 14.99 25.44 10.42
C GLY A 61 13.72 24.70 10.86
N SER A 62 12.94 24.14 9.94
CA SER A 62 11.72 23.38 10.26
C SER A 62 12.04 21.92 10.50
N ASN A 63 12.10 21.52 11.78
CA ASN A 63 12.15 20.11 12.21
C ASN A 63 10.78 19.59 12.70
N ASP A 64 9.71 20.37 12.52
CA ASP A 64 8.37 20.03 12.99
C ASP A 64 7.66 19.09 11.98
N GLU A 65 7.37 17.86 12.42
CA GLU A 65 6.65 16.85 11.64
C GLU A 65 5.26 17.33 11.18
N VAL A 66 4.60 18.20 11.95
CA VAL A 66 3.28 18.73 11.62
C VAL A 66 3.37 19.76 10.50
N VAL A 67 4.41 20.61 10.52
CA VAL A 67 4.71 21.53 9.41
C VAL A 67 5.06 20.73 8.16
N GLU A 68 5.92 19.71 8.30
CA GLU A 68 6.26 18.79 7.21
C GLU A 68 5.00 18.17 6.58
N SER A 69 4.12 17.60 7.41
CA SER A 69 2.87 16.99 6.98
C SER A 69 1.99 17.96 6.19
N LYS A 70 1.80 19.19 6.70
CA LYS A 70 1.04 20.23 6.00
C LYS A 70 1.64 20.58 4.64
N VAL A 71 2.97 20.71 4.57
CA VAL A 71 3.67 21.01 3.31
C VAL A 71 3.45 19.91 2.29
N PHE A 72 3.61 18.64 2.69
CA PHE A 72 3.36 17.51 1.79
C PHE A 72 1.90 17.43 1.32
N THR A 73 0.93 17.66 2.22
CA THR A 73 -0.49 17.73 1.82
C THR A 73 -0.73 18.84 0.81
N LEU A 74 -0.15 20.02 0.99
CA LEU A 74 -0.31 21.13 0.05
C LEU A 74 0.31 20.84 -1.32
N ILE A 75 1.47 20.18 -1.36
CA ILE A 75 2.11 19.76 -2.61
C ILE A 75 1.21 18.76 -3.35
N ALA A 76 0.70 17.75 -2.63
CA ALA A 76 -0.22 16.75 -3.18
C ALA A 76 -1.50 17.39 -3.74
N LEU A 77 -2.16 18.27 -2.96
CA LEU A 77 -3.38 18.94 -3.39
C LEU A 77 -3.15 19.83 -4.62
N ARG A 78 -2.00 20.51 -4.70
CA ARG A 78 -1.63 21.27 -5.90
C ARG A 78 -1.47 20.35 -7.10
N TYR A 79 -0.81 19.21 -6.94
CA TYR A 79 -0.64 18.21 -7.98
C TYR A 79 -2.00 17.67 -8.48
N ILE A 80 -2.88 17.22 -7.58
CA ILE A 80 -4.23 16.72 -7.94
C ILE A 80 -5.01 17.80 -8.69
N ARG A 81 -4.91 19.06 -8.27
CA ARG A 81 -5.60 20.17 -8.92
C ARG A 81 -5.08 20.44 -10.33
N SER A 82 -3.76 20.34 -10.57
CA SER A 82 -3.17 20.60 -11.89
C SER A 82 -3.17 19.38 -12.82
N HIS A 83 -3.25 18.16 -12.28
CA HIS A 83 -3.15 16.89 -13.01
C HIS A 83 -4.28 15.92 -12.63
N PHE A 84 -5.52 16.42 -12.63
CA PHE A 84 -6.67 15.67 -12.11
C PHE A 84 -6.90 14.34 -12.84
N TRP A 85 -6.73 14.32 -14.17
CA TRP A 85 -6.93 13.11 -14.97
C TRP A 85 -5.79 12.10 -14.83
N GLU A 86 -4.56 12.56 -14.74
CA GLU A 86 -3.42 11.72 -14.45
C GLU A 86 -3.55 11.09 -13.07
N ASP A 87 -3.93 11.87 -12.05
CA ASP A 87 -4.14 11.36 -10.70
C ASP A 87 -5.27 10.32 -10.64
N MET A 88 -6.38 10.54 -11.35
CA MET A 88 -7.46 9.56 -11.45
C MET A 88 -6.96 8.24 -12.08
N GLN A 89 -6.18 8.31 -13.16
CA GLN A 89 -5.59 7.12 -13.78
C GLN A 89 -4.62 6.41 -12.83
N ASN A 90 -3.80 7.17 -12.09
CA ASN A 90 -2.91 6.63 -11.06
C ASN A 90 -3.69 5.91 -9.96
N ASN A 91 -4.81 6.45 -9.51
CA ASN A 91 -5.68 5.78 -8.54
C ASN A 91 -6.30 4.48 -9.10
N LEU A 92 -6.70 4.45 -10.37
CA LEU A 92 -7.15 3.21 -11.01
C LEU A 92 -6.02 2.18 -11.12
N ALA A 93 -4.80 2.62 -11.44
CA ALA A 93 -3.62 1.77 -11.42
C ALA A 93 -3.36 1.21 -10.02
N LYS A 94 -3.57 1.99 -8.95
CA LYS A 94 -3.51 1.48 -7.56
C LYS A 94 -4.53 0.36 -7.33
N VAL A 95 -5.77 0.43 -7.83
CA VAL A 95 -6.75 -0.68 -7.73
C VAL A 95 -6.19 -1.93 -8.38
N TYR A 96 -5.70 -1.79 -9.61
CA TYR A 96 -5.10 -2.88 -10.36
C TYR A 96 -3.93 -3.47 -9.57
N HIS A 97 -3.04 -2.65 -9.05
CA HIS A 97 -1.92 -3.13 -8.25
C HIS A 97 -2.33 -3.67 -6.87
N LEU A 98 -3.49 -3.28 -6.33
CA LEU A 98 -3.98 -3.78 -5.06
C LEU A 98 -4.58 -5.18 -5.18
N PHE A 99 -5.26 -5.50 -6.28
CA PHE A 99 -5.96 -6.77 -6.43
C PHE A 99 -5.35 -7.72 -7.46
N LEU A 100 -4.70 -7.18 -8.50
CA LEU A 100 -4.36 -7.92 -9.72
C LEU A 100 -2.87 -8.05 -9.97
N ALA A 101 -2.06 -7.07 -9.54
CA ALA A 101 -0.61 -7.20 -9.68
C ALA A 101 -0.12 -8.46 -8.94
N PRO A 102 0.87 -9.20 -9.45
CA PRO A 102 1.51 -10.22 -8.64
C PRO A 102 2.04 -9.55 -7.37
N VAL A 103 1.94 -10.24 -6.23
CA VAL A 103 2.84 -9.94 -5.11
C VAL A 103 4.21 -10.38 -5.60
N SER A 104 4.84 -9.55 -6.43
CA SER A 104 6.27 -9.53 -6.44
C SER A 104 6.62 -9.05 -5.05
N TRP A 105 6.90 -9.99 -4.16
CA TRP A 105 7.86 -9.72 -3.10
C TRP A 105 9.00 -9.09 -3.86
N SER A 106 9.14 -7.76 -3.73
CA SER A 106 10.21 -7.07 -4.40
C SER A 106 11.47 -7.85 -4.03
N SER A 107 12.37 -8.01 -4.99
CA SER A 107 13.69 -8.62 -4.84
C SER A 107 14.55 -8.03 -3.71
N SER A 108 13.98 -7.20 -2.84
CA SER A 108 14.50 -6.63 -1.60
C SER A 108 14.32 -7.53 -0.37
N PHE A 109 13.40 -8.51 -0.37
CA PHE A 109 13.24 -9.41 0.79
C PHE A 109 13.96 -10.73 0.57
N GLU A 110 15.29 -10.66 0.55
CA GLU A 110 16.16 -11.83 0.77
C GLU A 110 16.46 -11.91 2.27
N PRO A 111 15.81 -12.79 3.05
CA PRO A 111 15.94 -12.82 4.51
C PRO A 111 17.40 -12.97 4.97
N TRP A 112 18.23 -13.69 4.22
CA TRP A 112 19.66 -13.87 4.49
C TRP A 112 20.48 -12.58 4.37
N LYS A 113 20.10 -11.63 3.50
CA LYS A 113 20.78 -10.32 3.42
C LYS A 113 20.54 -9.50 4.69
N TRP A 114 19.36 -9.59 5.31
CA TRP A 114 19.08 -8.93 6.60
C TRP A 114 19.97 -9.43 7.74
N TRP A 115 20.18 -10.74 7.84
CA TRP A 115 21.07 -11.31 8.86
C TRP A 115 22.50 -10.77 8.71
N SER A 116 23.00 -10.63 7.48
CA SER A 116 24.33 -10.05 7.23
C SER A 116 24.47 -8.56 7.61
N TYR A 117 23.36 -7.82 7.76
CA TYR A 117 23.39 -6.42 8.20
C TYR A 117 23.34 -6.27 9.73
N LEU A 118 22.80 -7.25 10.46
CA LEU A 118 22.75 -7.23 11.93
C LEU A 118 24.13 -7.48 12.56
N ASP A 119 25.02 -8.17 11.85
CA ASP A 119 26.38 -8.46 12.33
C ASP A 119 27.41 -7.34 12.04
N SER A 120 27.01 -6.24 11.37
CA SER A 120 27.93 -5.14 11.05
C SER A 120 27.69 -3.93 11.95
N PRO A 121 28.59 -3.63 12.92
CA PRO A 121 28.28 -2.69 14.00
C PRO A 121 28.11 -1.23 13.55
N TYR A 122 28.60 -0.81 12.38
CA TYR A 122 28.50 0.59 11.93
C TYR A 122 28.71 0.72 10.41
N ARG A 123 27.73 0.32 9.59
CA ARG A 123 27.65 0.86 8.22
C ARG A 123 26.39 1.71 8.07
N PRO A 124 26.49 2.98 7.65
CA PRO A 124 25.31 3.74 7.24
C PRO A 124 24.58 2.95 6.16
N TRP A 125 23.25 2.87 6.27
CA TRP A 125 22.41 2.14 5.32
C TRP A 125 22.77 2.56 3.89
N PRO A 126 23.34 1.67 3.06
CA PRO A 126 23.94 2.10 1.81
C PRO A 126 22.84 2.09 0.75
N TRP A 127 21.99 3.12 0.80
CA TRP A 127 20.92 3.33 -0.17
C TRP A 127 21.45 3.26 -1.62
N GLU A 128 22.71 3.66 -1.85
CA GLU A 128 23.41 3.58 -3.14
C GLU A 128 23.65 2.14 -3.64
N THR A 129 23.91 1.17 -2.76
CA THR A 129 24.14 -0.24 -3.18
C THR A 129 22.85 -1.02 -3.30
N GLN A 130 21.82 -0.75 -2.48
CA GLN A 130 20.49 -1.35 -2.67
C GLN A 130 19.83 -0.88 -3.98
N GLN A 131 20.06 0.37 -4.39
CA GLN A 131 19.58 0.89 -5.68
C GLN A 131 20.16 0.16 -6.89
N ARG A 132 21.39 -0.38 -6.80
CA ARG A 132 22.01 -1.15 -7.89
C ARG A 132 21.42 -2.56 -8.07
N GLU A 133 20.98 -3.19 -6.99
CA GLU A 133 20.47 -4.58 -7.04
C GLU A 133 18.95 -4.67 -7.25
N LEU A 134 18.20 -3.63 -6.86
CA LEU A 134 16.80 -3.48 -7.22
C LEU A 134 16.74 -3.06 -8.69
N ARG A 135 16.67 -4.03 -9.61
CA ARG A 135 16.51 -3.88 -11.08
C ARG A 135 15.21 -3.17 -11.52
N PHE A 136 14.66 -2.28 -10.70
CA PHE A 136 13.52 -1.41 -10.95
C PHE A 136 13.93 0.06 -11.10
N TRP A 137 15.22 0.40 -10.98
CA TRP A 137 15.75 1.75 -11.24
C TRP A 137 16.15 1.96 -12.70
N PRO A 138 16.31 3.22 -13.18
CA PRO A 138 16.57 3.53 -14.57
C PRO A 138 17.77 2.75 -15.10
N VAL A 139 17.56 2.06 -16.21
CA VAL A 139 18.62 1.39 -16.93
C VAL A 139 19.23 2.43 -17.85
N ARG A 140 20.56 2.47 -17.98
CA ARG A 140 21.15 3.27 -19.05
C ARG A 140 20.81 2.62 -20.37
N ASP A 141 20.14 3.37 -21.25
CA ASP A 141 20.01 2.93 -22.63
C ASP A 141 21.38 2.92 -23.32
N GLU A 142 21.39 2.50 -24.58
CA GLU A 142 22.61 2.45 -25.41
C GLU A 142 23.27 3.83 -25.59
N THR A 143 22.54 4.93 -25.36
CA THR A 143 23.05 6.30 -25.42
C THR A 143 23.62 6.79 -24.09
N GLY A 144 23.53 5.96 -23.03
CA GLY A 144 23.93 6.31 -21.69
C GLY A 144 22.92 7.19 -20.94
N GLN A 145 21.75 7.47 -21.53
CA GLN A 145 20.66 8.16 -20.84
C GLN A 145 19.95 7.21 -19.87
N MET A 146 19.60 7.73 -18.70
CA MET A 146 18.85 6.99 -17.69
C MET A 146 17.39 6.88 -18.15
N ILE A 147 16.98 5.70 -18.63
CA ILE A 147 15.59 5.41 -18.97
C ILE A 147 14.95 4.61 -17.85
N MET A 148 13.83 5.09 -17.30
CA MET A 148 13.04 4.26 -16.40
C MET A 148 12.31 3.23 -17.26
N PRO A 149 12.59 1.91 -17.11
CA PRO A 149 11.82 0.91 -17.84
C PRO A 149 10.37 1.08 -17.38
N SER A 150 9.47 1.39 -18.31
CA SER A 150 8.07 1.56 -17.92
C SER A 150 7.61 0.22 -17.33
N TYR A 151 6.85 0.27 -16.23
CA TYR A 151 6.32 -0.95 -15.61
C TYR A 151 5.55 -1.82 -16.63
N ARG A 152 4.96 -1.15 -17.62
CA ARG A 152 4.36 -1.72 -18.81
C ARG A 152 5.34 -2.60 -19.60
N ASP A 153 6.53 -2.13 -19.92
CA ASP A 153 7.49 -2.88 -20.74
C ASP A 153 7.98 -4.16 -20.05
N TYR A 154 8.22 -4.11 -18.74
CA TYR A 154 8.63 -5.31 -18.00
C TYR A 154 7.52 -6.37 -17.95
N PHE A 155 6.29 -5.94 -17.66
CA PHE A 155 5.14 -6.85 -17.54
C PHE A 155 4.75 -7.51 -18.86
N TRP A 156 4.81 -6.77 -19.98
CA TRP A 156 4.46 -7.31 -21.29
C TRP A 156 5.58 -8.12 -21.94
N LYS A 157 6.85 -7.76 -21.70
CA LYS A 157 8.01 -8.42 -22.35
C LYS A 157 8.27 -9.82 -21.84
N GLU A 158 7.96 -10.13 -20.58
CA GLU A 158 8.15 -11.48 -20.05
C GLU A 158 7.02 -12.46 -20.43
N GLY A 159 5.88 -11.99 -20.97
CA GLY A 159 4.81 -12.83 -21.55
C GLY A 159 4.17 -13.86 -20.59
N ARG A 160 4.66 -13.94 -19.35
CA ARG A 160 4.20 -14.83 -18.31
C ARG A 160 3.11 -14.12 -17.55
N LEU A 161 1.89 -14.17 -18.07
CA LEU A 161 0.73 -14.13 -17.18
C LEU A 161 0.94 -15.26 -16.18
N PRO A 162 1.12 -15.00 -14.87
CA PRO A 162 1.21 -16.07 -13.89
C PRO A 162 -0.18 -16.72 -13.82
N LEU A 163 -0.41 -17.67 -14.73
CA LEU A 163 -1.69 -18.34 -14.98
C LEU A 163 -2.23 -19.09 -13.76
N VAL A 164 -1.39 -19.28 -12.74
CA VAL A 164 -1.78 -19.81 -11.43
C VAL A 164 -1.18 -18.94 -10.33
N PHE A 165 -1.52 -17.66 -10.33
CA PHE A 165 -1.28 -16.84 -9.15
C PHE A 165 -2.16 -17.38 -8.01
N TRP A 166 -1.56 -17.83 -6.90
CA TRP A 166 -2.24 -18.39 -5.72
C TRP A 166 -3.39 -17.51 -5.19
N GLY A 167 -3.39 -16.21 -5.52
CA GLY A 167 -4.46 -15.27 -5.20
C GLY A 167 -5.77 -15.48 -5.96
N TRP A 168 -5.77 -15.99 -7.20
CA TRP A 168 -7.00 -16.08 -8.00
C TRP A 168 -8.05 -17.02 -7.38
N PRO A 169 -7.71 -18.27 -6.99
CA PRO A 169 -8.66 -19.12 -6.27
C PRO A 169 -9.20 -18.44 -5.00
N VAL A 170 -8.34 -17.77 -4.24
CA VAL A 170 -8.74 -17.04 -3.03
C VAL A 170 -9.69 -15.90 -3.36
N ILE A 171 -9.45 -15.15 -4.44
CA ILE A 171 -10.34 -14.07 -4.91
C ILE A 171 -11.71 -14.65 -5.28
N TYR A 172 -11.76 -15.71 -6.08
CA TYR A 172 -13.04 -16.34 -6.46
C TYR A 172 -13.80 -16.91 -5.26
N LEU A 173 -13.09 -17.55 -4.32
CA LEU A 173 -13.67 -18.05 -3.08
C LEU A 173 -14.15 -16.91 -2.18
N THR A 174 -13.39 -15.82 -2.09
CA THR A 174 -13.77 -14.62 -1.34
C THR A 174 -15.03 -13.99 -1.92
N LEU A 175 -15.06 -13.78 -3.25
CA LEU A 175 -16.20 -13.16 -3.93
C LEU A 175 -17.47 -14.02 -3.81
N SER A 176 -17.37 -15.34 -4.02
CA SER A 176 -18.51 -16.24 -3.84
C SER A 176 -19.01 -16.22 -2.39
N GLY A 177 -18.11 -16.19 -1.41
CA GLY A 177 -18.45 -16.22 0.01
C GLY A 177 -19.09 -14.93 0.45
N LEU A 178 -18.58 -13.82 -0.05
CA LEU A 178 -19.13 -12.48 0.14
C LEU A 178 -20.55 -12.39 -0.44
N VAL A 179 -20.77 -12.83 -1.68
CA VAL A 179 -22.11 -12.81 -2.31
C VAL A 179 -23.13 -13.61 -1.50
N ILE A 180 -22.72 -14.78 -0.98
CA ILE A 180 -23.60 -15.62 -0.16
C ILE A 180 -23.84 -14.96 1.21
N ALA A 181 -22.79 -14.38 1.82
CA ALA A 181 -22.89 -13.70 3.11
C ALA A 181 -23.81 -12.48 3.06
N ILE A 182 -23.72 -11.66 2.00
CA ILE A 182 -24.60 -10.50 1.75
C ILE A 182 -26.07 -10.92 1.72
N ARG A 183 -26.38 -12.03 1.05
CA ARG A 183 -27.76 -12.53 0.93
C ARG A 183 -28.30 -13.15 2.22
N ARG A 184 -27.44 -13.67 3.09
CA ARG A 184 -27.85 -14.43 4.30
C ARG A 184 -27.77 -13.62 5.59
N TYR A 185 -26.82 -12.71 5.70
CA TYR A 185 -26.52 -12.00 6.94
C TYR A 185 -26.56 -10.50 6.69
N PRO A 186 -27.58 -9.77 7.17
CA PRO A 186 -27.66 -8.32 6.97
C PRO A 186 -26.43 -7.59 7.54
N LEU A 187 -25.83 -8.11 8.61
CA LEU A 187 -24.62 -7.56 9.22
C LEU A 187 -23.40 -7.53 8.27
N SER A 188 -23.37 -8.39 7.26
CA SER A 188 -22.28 -8.41 6.27
C SER A 188 -22.21 -7.14 5.41
N HIS A 189 -23.32 -6.40 5.27
CA HIS A 189 -23.33 -5.09 4.60
C HIS A 189 -22.46 -4.08 5.33
N PHE A 190 -22.54 -4.05 6.67
CA PHE A 190 -21.71 -3.16 7.50
C PHE A 190 -20.22 -3.52 7.37
N PHE A 191 -19.91 -4.81 7.33
CA PHE A 191 -18.56 -5.29 7.12
C PHE A 191 -18.01 -4.90 5.73
N LEU A 192 -18.82 -5.08 4.68
CA LEU A 192 -18.46 -4.69 3.33
C LEU A 192 -18.25 -3.18 3.22
N LEU A 193 -19.15 -2.38 3.80
CA LEU A 193 -19.00 -0.92 3.84
C LEU A 193 -17.68 -0.53 4.52
N THR A 194 -17.35 -1.16 5.65
CA THR A 194 -16.09 -0.93 6.36
C THR A 194 -14.89 -1.27 5.47
N LEU A 195 -14.93 -2.39 4.78
CA LEU A 195 -13.88 -2.82 3.85
C LEU A 195 -13.71 -1.85 2.67
N ILE A 196 -14.80 -1.38 2.08
CA ILE A 196 -14.79 -0.40 0.98
C ILE A 196 -14.20 0.91 1.48
N VAL A 197 -14.71 1.46 2.59
CA VAL A 197 -14.21 2.73 3.16
C VAL A 197 -12.72 2.60 3.50
N TYR A 198 -12.32 1.51 4.15
CA TYR A 198 -10.93 1.26 4.48
C TYR A 198 -10.04 1.17 3.24
N THR A 199 -10.48 0.46 2.19
CA THR A 199 -9.77 0.36 0.91
C THR A 199 -9.64 1.73 0.25
N LEU A 200 -10.71 2.53 0.22
CA LEU A 200 -10.68 3.89 -0.34
C LEU A 200 -9.68 4.78 0.42
N VAL A 201 -9.66 4.71 1.75
CA VAL A 201 -8.66 5.42 2.56
C VAL A 201 -7.24 4.98 2.18
N LEU A 202 -6.99 3.68 2.04
CA LEU A 202 -5.67 3.19 1.63
C LEU A 202 -5.27 3.71 0.24
N MET A 203 -6.21 3.76 -0.70
CA MET A 203 -5.97 4.23 -2.06
C MET A 203 -5.61 5.72 -2.13
N VAL A 204 -6.29 6.52 -1.31
CA VAL A 204 -6.03 7.96 -1.21
C VAL A 204 -4.65 8.21 -0.57
N TYR A 205 -4.32 7.50 0.50
CA TYR A 205 -3.12 7.80 1.27
C TYR A 205 -1.86 7.07 0.82
N PHE A 206 -1.91 6.09 -0.07
CA PHE A 206 -0.72 5.27 -0.33
C PHE A 206 -0.51 4.95 -1.81
N ALA A 207 0.75 5.02 -2.26
CA ALA A 207 1.14 4.61 -3.61
C ALA A 207 1.23 3.08 -3.80
N ASN A 208 1.71 2.36 -2.79
CA ASN A 208 2.16 0.97 -2.94
C ASN A 208 1.19 -0.03 -2.30
N ALA A 209 0.91 -1.18 -2.94
CA ALA A 209 0.05 -2.22 -2.38
C ALA A 209 0.72 -3.14 -1.35
N ARG A 210 1.79 -2.67 -0.67
CA ARG A 210 2.15 -3.20 0.67
C ARG A 210 0.94 -3.21 1.63
N PHE A 211 -0.10 -2.44 1.31
CA PHE A 211 -1.39 -2.42 2.00
C PHE A 211 -2.41 -3.47 1.52
N ARG A 212 -1.99 -4.51 0.79
CA ARG A 212 -2.77 -5.76 0.70
C ARG A 212 -2.86 -6.47 2.04
N ALA A 213 -1.77 -6.45 2.81
CA ALA A 213 -1.66 -7.20 4.06
C ALA A 213 -2.78 -6.87 5.07
N PRO A 214 -3.21 -5.61 5.23
CA PRO A 214 -4.35 -5.29 6.08
C PRO A 214 -5.72 -5.74 5.54
N LEU A 215 -5.89 -5.91 4.22
CA LEU A 215 -7.17 -6.34 3.64
C LEU A 215 -7.38 -7.85 3.76
N LEU A 216 -6.31 -8.63 3.66
CA LEU A 216 -6.37 -10.10 3.66
C LEU A 216 -7.10 -10.70 4.88
N PRO A 217 -6.88 -10.26 6.13
CA PRO A 217 -7.64 -10.73 7.30
C PRO A 217 -9.16 -10.56 7.17
N PHE A 218 -9.63 -9.58 6.41
CA PHE A 218 -11.05 -9.35 6.18
C PHE A 218 -11.61 -10.17 5.01
N LEU A 219 -10.76 -10.54 4.04
CA LEU A 219 -11.16 -11.33 2.87
C LEU A 219 -11.19 -12.84 3.17
N TYR A 220 -10.22 -13.35 3.93
CA TYR A 220 -10.10 -14.79 4.21
C TYR A 220 -11.32 -15.43 4.89
N PRO A 221 -12.03 -14.78 5.82
CA PRO A 221 -13.26 -15.34 6.37
C PRO A 221 -14.32 -15.65 5.31
N PHE A 222 -14.43 -14.84 4.25
CA PHE A 222 -15.36 -15.12 3.14
C PHE A 222 -14.89 -16.29 2.30
N ALA A 223 -13.59 -16.38 2.01
CA ALA A 223 -13.04 -17.54 1.30
C ALA A 223 -13.28 -18.85 2.08
N ALA A 224 -13.03 -18.83 3.40
CA ALA A 224 -13.31 -19.95 4.28
C ALA A 224 -14.80 -20.32 4.29
N TYR A 225 -15.68 -19.31 4.37
CA TYR A 225 -17.13 -19.52 4.32
C TYR A 225 -17.58 -20.24 3.04
N SER A 226 -17.02 -19.87 1.89
CA SER A 226 -17.27 -20.56 0.62
C SER A 226 -16.85 -22.01 0.64
N ILE A 227 -15.65 -22.30 1.15
CA ILE A 227 -15.14 -23.67 1.24
C ILE A 227 -16.04 -24.52 2.15
N CYS A 228 -16.43 -24.01 3.31
CA CYS A 228 -17.34 -24.72 4.22
C CYS A 228 -18.70 -25.03 3.57
N LEU A 229 -19.24 -24.09 2.79
CA LEU A 229 -20.50 -24.30 2.08
C LEU A 229 -20.38 -25.30 0.94
N LEU A 230 -19.28 -25.28 0.19
CA LEU A 230 -19.01 -26.26 -0.85
C LEU A 230 -18.85 -27.66 -0.24
N GLY A 231 -18.10 -27.77 0.87
CA GLY A 231 -17.91 -29.02 1.59
C GLY A 231 -19.23 -29.63 2.09
N SER A 232 -20.12 -28.82 2.67
CA SER A 232 -21.41 -29.31 3.16
C SER A 232 -22.33 -29.80 2.03
N LYS A 233 -22.28 -29.18 0.85
CA LYS A 233 -23.00 -29.65 -0.34
C LYS A 233 -22.43 -30.96 -0.88
N VAL A 234 -21.11 -31.09 -0.92
CA VAL A 234 -20.44 -32.31 -1.40
C VAL A 234 -20.75 -33.49 -0.49
N ASN A 235 -20.69 -33.31 0.84
CA ASN A 235 -21.06 -34.37 1.80
C ASN A 235 -22.49 -34.87 1.60
N LYS A 236 -23.44 -33.93 1.42
CA LYS A 236 -24.84 -34.26 1.13
C LYS A 236 -25.01 -35.09 -0.16
N ILE A 237 -24.19 -34.85 -1.17
CA ILE A 237 -24.22 -35.60 -2.45
C ILE A 237 -23.63 -37.01 -2.26
N ILE A 238 -22.57 -37.15 -1.47
CA ILE A 238 -21.90 -38.43 -1.22
C ILE A 238 -22.68 -39.31 -0.22
N GLY A 239 -23.66 -38.76 0.48
CA GLY A 239 -24.45 -39.50 1.48
C GLY A 239 -23.68 -39.73 2.79
N ARG A 240 -22.71 -38.86 3.11
CA ARG A 240 -22.05 -38.77 4.41
C ARG A 240 -22.59 -37.56 5.17
#